data_AF-A0A9E1Q0C2-F1
#
_entry.id   AF-A0A9E1Q0C2-F1
#
_cell.length_a   1.000
_cell.length_b   1.000
_cell.length_c   1.000
_cell.angle_alpha   90.00
_cell.angle_beta   90.00
_cell.angle_gamma   90.00
#
_symmetry.space_group_name_H-M   'P 1'
#
loop_
_entity.id
_entity.type
_entity.pdbx_description
1 polymer ?
#
loop_
_entity_poly.entity_id
_entity_poly.type
_entity_poly.pdbx_seq_one_letter_code
_entity_poly.pdbx_strand_id
1 'polypeptide(L)' 'MATMREHPFSSPMTWAAETLLADDGRIALDGACLAELDRVAVALRDNPLPIEVLDPVDFDMPACRAAMVRAHE' A
#
# COMPACT_ATOMS: atom_id res chain seq x y z
N MET A 1 28.80 21.13 -15.19
CA MET A 1 29.15 19.79 -15.70
C MET A 1 28.32 18.79 -14.92
N ALA A 2 27.59 17.90 -15.60
CA ALA A 2 26.83 16.85 -14.93
C ALA A 2 27.75 15.68 -14.58
N THR A 3 27.60 15.11 -13.38
CA THR A 3 28.31 13.93 -12.92
C THR A 3 27.49 12.67 -13.20
N MET A 4 28.12 11.65 -13.78
CA MET A 4 27.49 10.35 -14.07
C MET A 4 27.95 9.30 -13.06
N ARG A 5 27.03 8.46 -12.59
CA ARG A 5 27.33 7.35 -11.67
C ARG A 5 27.83 6.14 -12.46
N GLU A 6 29.00 5.64 -12.09
CA GLU A 6 29.66 4.51 -12.80
C GLU A 6 29.47 3.15 -12.12
N HIS A 7 28.94 3.12 -10.89
CA HIS A 7 28.79 1.91 -10.10
C HIS A 7 27.31 1.53 -9.92
N PRO A 8 26.96 0.23 -9.95
CA PRO A 8 25.59 -0.24 -9.74
C PRO A 8 24.97 0.23 -8.41
N PHE A 9 23.65 0.18 -8.35
CA PHE A 9 22.93 0.28 -7.08
C PHE A 9 22.98 -1.07 -6.35
N SER A 10 22.87 -1.04 -5.03
CA SER A 10 22.93 -2.24 -4.19
C SER A 10 21.88 -2.21 -3.08
N SER A 11 20.77 -1.50 -3.29
CA SER A 11 19.68 -1.41 -2.32
C SER A 11 18.67 -2.54 -2.53
N PRO A 12 17.78 -2.81 -1.56
CA PRO A 12 16.65 -3.74 -1.75
C PRO A 12 15.74 -3.37 -2.93
N MET A 13 15.65 -2.07 -3.28
CA MET A 13 14.92 -1.60 -4.47
C MET A 13 15.67 -1.86 -5.79
N THR A 14 16.89 -2.40 -5.74
CA THR A 14 17.70 -2.75 -6.91
C THR A 14 17.53 -4.25 -7.19
N TRP A 15 16.50 -4.60 -7.95
CA TRP A 15 16.20 -5.98 -8.33
C TRP A 15 16.23 -6.14 -9.86
N ALA A 16 16.46 -7.38 -10.30
CA ALA A 16 16.22 -7.83 -11.65
C ALA A 16 15.05 -8.83 -11.65
N ALA A 17 14.47 -9.13 -12.81
CA ALA A 17 13.32 -10.01 -12.90
C ALA A 17 13.61 -11.40 -12.29
N GLU A 18 14.85 -11.87 -12.42
CA GLU A 18 15.32 -13.16 -11.92
C GLU A 18 15.55 -13.17 -10.40
N THR A 19 15.68 -12.00 -9.77
CA THR A 19 15.91 -11.87 -8.32
C THR A 19 14.63 -11.60 -7.54
N LEU A 20 13.49 -11.43 -8.23
CA LEU A 20 12.19 -11.20 -7.60
C LEU A 20 11.58 -12.55 -7.20
N LEU A 21 11.34 -12.76 -5.91
CA LEU A 21 10.65 -13.93 -5.39
C LEU A 21 9.14 -13.81 -5.64
N ALA A 22 8.45 -14.96 -5.68
CA ALA A 22 7.03 -15.02 -6.03
C ALA A 22 6.11 -14.21 -5.10
N ASP A 23 6.56 -13.97 -3.86
CA ASP A 23 5.81 -13.24 -2.83
C ASP A 23 6.43 -11.86 -2.51
N ASP A 24 7.47 -11.43 -3.24
CA ASP A 24 8.05 -10.09 -3.04
C ASP A 24 7.01 -9.00 -3.36
N GLY A 25 6.77 -8.13 -2.38
CA GLY A 25 5.75 -7.08 -2.46
C GLY A 25 4.30 -7.55 -2.25
N ARG A 26 4.08 -8.82 -1.86
CA ARG A 26 2.74 -9.33 -1.55
C ARG A 26 2.42 -9.20 -0.07
N ILE A 27 1.26 -8.61 0.23
CA ILE A 27 0.81 -8.41 1.61
C ILE A 27 -0.55 -9.06 1.78
N ALA A 28 -0.65 -9.96 2.74
CA ALA A 28 -1.93 -10.55 3.13
C ALA A 28 -2.72 -9.56 3.99
N LEU A 29 -3.98 -9.34 3.59
CA LEU A 29 -4.97 -8.64 4.40
C LEU A 29 -5.71 -9.66 5.25
N ASP A 30 -5.73 -9.43 6.56
CA ASP A 30 -6.48 -10.29 7.48
C ASP A 30 -7.99 -9.97 7.46
N GLY A 31 -8.77 -10.78 8.16
CA GLY A 31 -10.23 -10.60 8.22
C GLY A 31 -10.66 -9.29 8.86
N ALA A 32 -9.87 -8.71 9.78
CA ALA A 32 -10.19 -7.43 10.39
C ALA A 32 -10.03 -6.29 9.38
N CYS A 33 -8.95 -6.30 8.61
CA CYS A 33 -8.71 -5.38 7.51
C CYS A 33 -9.81 -5.46 6.44
N LEU A 34 -10.22 -6.67 6.06
CA LEU A 34 -11.32 -6.85 5.08
C LEU A 34 -12.65 -6.33 5.63
N ALA A 35 -12.97 -6.61 6.90
CA ALA A 35 -14.20 -6.11 7.53
C ALA A 35 -14.24 -4.58 7.61
N GLU A 36 -13.10 -3.91 7.81
CA GLU A 36 -12.99 -2.45 7.74
C GLU A 36 -13.30 -1.92 6.33
N LEU A 37 -12.70 -2.52 5.30
CA LEU A 37 -12.94 -2.14 3.90
C LEU A 37 -14.41 -2.30 3.52
N ASP A 38 -15.03 -3.42 3.91
CA ASP A 38 -16.44 -3.68 3.61
C ASP A 38 -17.37 -2.63 4.27
N ARG A 39 -17.11 -2.27 5.53
CA ARG A 39 -17.89 -1.21 6.22
C ARG A 39 -17.79 0.13 5.51
N VAL A 40 -16.59 0.57 5.16
CA VAL A 40 -16.37 1.85 4.47
C VAL A 40 -16.98 1.82 3.07
N ALA A 41 -16.85 0.71 2.35
CA ALA A 41 -17.43 0.57 1.03
C ALA A 41 -18.96 0.63 1.05
N VAL A 42 -19.62 0.08 2.08
CA VAL A 42 -21.06 0.27 2.28
C VAL A 42 -21.40 1.73 2.55
N ALA A 43 -20.69 2.38 3.47
CA ALA A 43 -20.95 3.78 3.82
C ALA A 43 -20.82 4.73 2.62
N LEU A 44 -19.81 4.54 1.77
CA LEU A 44 -19.58 5.34 0.56
C LEU A 44 -20.57 5.01 -0.56
N ARG A 45 -21.06 3.78 -0.65
CA ARG A 45 -22.14 3.42 -1.59
C ARG A 45 -23.45 4.11 -1.23
N ASP A 46 -23.76 4.17 0.07
CA ASP A 46 -24.98 4.82 0.56
C ASP A 46 -24.86 6.35 0.55
N ASN A 47 -23.62 6.88 0.64
CA ASN A 47 -23.33 8.32 0.68
C ASN A 47 -22.15 8.64 -0.25
N PRO A 48 -22.37 8.70 -1.56
CA PRO A 48 -21.29 8.94 -2.52
C PRO A 48 -20.70 10.34 -2.33
N LEU A 49 -19.38 10.37 -2.14
CA LEU A 49 -18.59 11.60 -2.06
C LEU A 49 -17.61 11.64 -3.26
N PRO A 50 -17.26 12.83 -3.76
CA PRO A 50 -16.16 13.00 -4.69
C PRO A 50 -14.85 12.42 -4.12
N ILE A 51 -14.02 11.80 -4.95
CA ILE A 51 -12.78 11.16 -4.49
C ILE A 51 -11.79 12.18 -3.91
N GLU A 52 -11.82 13.42 -4.40
CA GLU A 52 -10.94 14.52 -4.01
C GLU A 52 -11.19 14.99 -2.57
N VAL A 53 -12.33 14.64 -1.98
CA VAL A 53 -12.67 14.97 -0.59
C VAL A 53 -12.56 13.77 0.36
N LEU A 54 -12.11 12.63 -0.13
CA LEU A 54 -11.92 11.43 0.68
C LEU A 54 -10.47 11.35 1.17
N ASP A 55 -10.28 11.32 2.47
CA ASP A 55 -9.00 10.98 3.08
C ASP A 55 -9.13 9.67 3.90
N PRO A 56 -8.22 8.68 3.73
CA PRO A 56 -8.20 7.48 4.56
C PRO A 56 -8.16 7.75 6.07
N VAL A 57 -7.63 8.90 6.52
CA VAL A 57 -7.58 9.27 7.94
C VAL A 57 -8.96 9.57 8.53
N ASP A 58 -9.95 9.88 7.70
CA ASP A 58 -11.32 10.17 8.14
C ASP A 58 -12.10 8.89 8.49
N PHE A 59 -11.54 7.70 8.19
CA PHE A 59 -12.16 6.42 8.46
C PHE A 59 -11.47 5.66 9.60
N ASP A 60 -12.27 5.05 10.47
CA ASP A 60 -11.76 4.20 11.55
C ASP A 60 -11.36 2.81 11.01
N MET A 61 -10.13 2.74 10.51
CA MET A 61 -9.54 1.55 9.86
C MET A 61 -8.15 1.18 10.42
N PRO A 62 -8.03 0.88 11.72
CA PRO A 62 -6.74 0.55 12.34
C PRO A 62 -6.04 -0.68 11.74
N ALA A 63 -6.77 -1.73 11.35
CA ALA A 63 -6.16 -2.92 10.73
C ALA A 63 -5.62 -2.61 9.32
N CYS A 64 -6.33 -1.80 8.54
CA CYS A 64 -5.84 -1.31 7.24
C CYS A 64 -4.60 -0.44 7.40
N ARG A 65 -4.57 0.46 8.39
CA ARG A 65 -3.37 1.28 8.69
C ARG A 65 -2.19 0.40 9.04
N ALA A 66 -2.39 -0.63 9.86
CA ALA A 66 -1.34 -1.61 10.17
C ALA A 66 -0.86 -2.37 8.93
N ALA A 67 -1.77 -2.73 8.00
CA ALA A 67 -1.40 -3.37 6.74
C ALA A 67 -0.57 -2.44 5.83
N MET A 68 -0.90 -1.16 5.77
CA MET A 68 -0.14 -0.18 4.99
C MET A 68 1.24 0.10 5.59
N VAL A 69 1.40 0.04 6.91
CA VAL A 69 2.74 0.13 7.55
C VAL A 69 3.61 -1.05 7.09
N ARG A 70 3.09 -2.28 7.08
CA ARG A 70 3.81 -3.45 6.54
C ARG A 70 4.14 -3.31 5.05
N ALA A 71 3.38 -2.52 4.30
CA ALA A 71 3.62 -2.27 2.88
C ALA A 71 4.74 -1.29 2.59
N HIS A 72 5.07 -0.47 3.57
CA HIS A 72 6.12 0.53 3.47
C HIS A 72 7.50 -0.04 3.85
N GLU A 73 7.55 -1.23 4.45
CA GLU A 73 8.79 -1.94 4.79
C GLU A 73 9.44 -2.57 3.55
#